data_AF-A0A382EFK7-F1
#
_entry.id   AF-A0A382EFK7-F1
#
_cell.length_a   1.000
_cell.length_b   1.000
_cell.length_c   1.000
_cell.angle_alpha   90.00
_cell.angle_beta   90.00
_cell.angle_gamma   90.00
#
_symmetry.space_group_name_H-M   'P 1'
#
loop_
_entity.id
_entity.type
_entity.pdbx_description
1 polymer ?
#
loop_
_entity_poly.entity_id
_entity_poly.type
_entity_poly.pdbx_seq_one_letter_code
_entity_poly.pdbx_strand_id
1 'polypeptide(L)'
;MTLESHTLHDTLGAQIDGLDLGQPIDSALFDEILTQFRRHALLVFPGQDLTDEQQIAFSERFGPLEITKTGSDGAGTRQVRLTNIGP
;
A
#
# COMPACT_ATOMS: atom_id res chain seq x y z
N MET A 1 -1.11 -10.99 15.48
CA MET A 1 -2.49 -11.14 14.96
C MET A 1 -2.36 -11.76 13.59
N THR A 2 -3.23 -12.70 13.21
CA THR A 2 -3.19 -13.30 11.87
C THR A 2 -4.17 -12.57 10.98
N LEU A 3 -3.72 -12.06 9.82
CA LEU A 3 -4.61 -11.46 8.83
C LEU A 3 -5.26 -12.57 8.00
N GLU A 4 -6.57 -12.46 7.79
CA GLU A 4 -7.24 -13.33 6.83
C GLU A 4 -6.91 -12.87 5.40
N SER A 5 -6.48 -13.82 4.57
CA SER A 5 -6.08 -13.56 3.20
C SER A 5 -6.77 -14.51 2.22
N HIS A 6 -7.28 -13.95 1.12
CA HIS A 6 -7.89 -14.70 0.04
C HIS A 6 -6.94 -14.71 -1.15
N THR A 7 -6.45 -15.89 -1.54
CA THR A 7 -5.55 -16.01 -2.69
C THR A 7 -6.28 -15.57 -3.96
N LEU A 8 -5.69 -14.65 -4.72
CA LEU A 8 -6.27 -14.14 -5.96
C LEU A 8 -5.88 -15.00 -7.16
N HIS A 9 -4.65 -15.53 -7.15
CA HIS A 9 -4.13 -16.42 -8.18
C HIS A 9 -3.04 -17.33 -7.62
N ASP A 10 -2.90 -18.53 -8.19
CA ASP A 10 -1.96 -19.56 -7.71
C ASP A 10 -0.50 -19.11 -7.70
N THR A 11 -0.14 -18.15 -8.56
CA THR A 11 1.24 -17.67 -8.71
C THR A 11 1.50 -16.32 -8.05
N LEU A 12 0.47 -15.50 -7.81
CA LEU A 12 0.64 -14.11 -7.39
C LEU A 12 -0.64 -13.59 -6.73
N GLY A 13 -0.48 -12.88 -5.62
CA GLY A 13 -1.53 -12.02 -5.10
C GLY A 13 -2.43 -12.67 -4.05
N ALA A 14 -2.75 -11.89 -3.03
CA ALA A 14 -3.84 -12.15 -2.11
C ALA A 14 -4.59 -10.85 -1.78
N GLN A 15 -5.87 -10.98 -1.44
CA GLN A 15 -6.69 -9.90 -0.88
C GLN A 15 -6.71 -10.02 0.64
N ILE A 16 -6.57 -8.89 1.35
CA ILE A 16 -6.71 -8.77 2.80
C ILE A 16 -7.96 -7.97 3.09
N ASP A 17 -8.95 -8.58 3.74
CA ASP A 17 -10.22 -7.93 4.07
C ASP A 17 -10.23 -7.33 5.48
N GLY A 18 -11.05 -6.31 5.69
CA GLY A 18 -11.33 -5.75 7.02
C GLY A 18 -10.20 -4.92 7.65
N LEU A 19 -9.14 -4.59 6.90
CA LEU A 19 -8.05 -3.74 7.36
C LEU A 19 -8.21 -2.31 6.82
N ASP A 20 -8.25 -1.31 7.70
CA ASP A 20 -8.20 0.11 7.34
C ASP A 20 -6.75 0.62 7.48
N LEU A 21 -6.11 0.92 6.35
CA LEU A 21 -4.73 1.42 6.29
C LEU A 21 -4.61 2.90 6.68
N GLY A 22 -5.73 3.61 6.80
CA GLY A 22 -5.79 4.99 7.27
C GLY A 22 -5.63 5.13 8.78
N GLN A 23 -5.75 4.04 9.54
CA GLN A 23 -5.53 4.01 10.99
C GLN A 23 -4.06 3.73 11.36
N PRO A 24 -3.62 4.11 12.56
CA PRO A 24 -2.32 3.69 13.08
C PRO A 24 -2.17 2.16 13.11
N ILE A 25 -1.21 1.65 12.35
CA ILE A 25 -0.83 0.23 12.32
C ILE A 25 0.34 0.03 13.26
N ASP A 26 0.21 -0.82 14.28
CA ASP A 26 1.32 -1.14 15.18
C ASP A 26 2.40 -2.02 14.49
N SER A 27 3.50 -2.29 15.18
CA SER A 27 4.58 -3.11 14.61
C SER A 27 4.15 -4.55 14.37
N ALA A 28 3.35 -5.14 15.25
CA ALA A 28 2.95 -6.54 15.16
C ALA A 28 2.00 -6.78 13.97
N LEU A 29 1.08 -5.85 13.72
CA LEU A 29 0.21 -5.89 12.56
C LEU A 29 0.99 -5.67 11.26
N PHE A 30 1.95 -4.73 11.26
CA PHE A 30 2.79 -4.52 10.09
C PHE A 30 3.69 -5.72 9.76
N ASP A 31 4.24 -6.40 10.77
CA ASP A 31 5.01 -7.63 10.57
C ASP A 31 4.17 -8.75 9.95
N GLU A 32 2.89 -8.84 10.29
CA GLU A 32 1.96 -9.75 9.65
C GLU A 32 1.68 -9.35 8.19
N ILE A 33 1.44 -8.06 7.91
CA ILE A 33 1.30 -7.55 6.53
C ILE A 33 2.54 -7.92 5.71
N LEU A 34 3.73 -7.72 6.26
CA LEU A 34 4.99 -8.03 5.59
C LEU A 34 5.17 -9.53 5.36
N THR A 35 4.69 -10.36 6.28
CA THR A 35 4.67 -11.82 6.13
C THR A 35 3.75 -12.25 4.99
N GLN A 36 2.53 -11.71 4.93
CA GLN A 36 1.60 -11.94 3.82
C GLN A 36 2.19 -11.45 2.50
N PHE A 37 2.83 -10.27 2.48
CA PHE A 37 3.48 -9.71 1.29
C PHE A 37 4.62 -10.59 0.80
N ARG A 38 5.48 -11.10 1.70
CA ARG A 38 6.56 -12.03 1.33
C ARG A 38 6.04 -13.34 0.75
N ARG A 39 4.88 -13.82 1.21
CA ARG A 39 4.25 -15.04 0.71
C ARG A 39 3.57 -14.85 -0.65
N HIS A 40 2.87 -13.74 -0.83
CA HIS A 40 1.98 -13.53 -1.97
C HIS A 40 2.53 -12.57 -3.03
N ALA A 41 3.62 -11.85 -2.75
CA ALA A 41 4.29 -10.83 -3.56
C ALA A 41 3.43 -9.64 -4.03
N LEU A 42 2.11 -9.72 -3.88
CA LEU A 42 1.14 -8.67 -4.15
C LEU A 42 0.02 -8.81 -3.11
N LEU A 43 -0.40 -7.69 -2.54
CA LEU A 43 -1.53 -7.62 -1.63
C LEU A 43 -2.55 -6.60 -2.15
N VAL A 44 -3.83 -6.94 -2.08
CA VAL A 44 -4.95 -6.04 -2.37
C VAL A 44 -5.68 -5.74 -1.06
N PHE A 45 -5.83 -4.46 -0.74
CA PHE A 45 -6.62 -3.97 0.39
C PHE A 45 -7.84 -3.25 -0.20
N PRO A 46 -9.03 -3.86 -0.21
CA PRO A 46 -10.23 -3.24 -0.77
C PRO A 46 -10.76 -2.14 0.15
N GLY A 47 -11.52 -1.20 -0.41
CA GLY A 47 -12.27 -0.20 0.35
C GLY A 47 -11.44 0.89 1.04
N GLN A 48 -10.22 1.16 0.55
CA GLN A 48 -9.36 2.20 1.12
C GLN A 48 -9.69 3.57 0.50
N ASP A 49 -10.07 4.52 1.35
CA ASP A 49 -10.20 5.94 1.01
C ASP A 49 -9.14 6.72 1.80
N LEU A 50 -7.90 6.70 1.30
CA LEU A 50 -6.74 7.27 2.00
C LEU A 50 -6.48 8.70 1.54
N THR A 51 -6.16 9.58 2.48
CA THR A 51 -5.51 10.85 2.14
C THR A 51 -4.07 10.60 1.68
N ASP A 52 -3.48 11.59 0.99
CA ASP A 52 -2.08 11.53 0.56
C ASP A 52 -1.14 11.27 1.75
N GLU A 53 -1.39 11.90 2.90
CA GLU A 53 -0.60 11.71 4.12
C GLU A 53 -0.72 10.29 4.67
N GLN A 54 -1.91 9.69 4.65
CA GLN A 54 -2.12 8.31 5.09
C GLN A 54 -1.42 7.32 4.17
N GLN A 55 -1.51 7.53 2.84
CA GLN A 55 -0.81 6.70 1.87
C GLN A 55 0.71 6.78 2.06
N ILE A 56 1.25 7.99 2.26
CA ILE A 56 2.67 8.21 2.54
C ILE A 56 3.07 7.50 3.84
N ALA A 57 2.33 7.71 4.93
CA ALA A 57 2.64 7.14 6.24
C ALA A 57 2.64 5.61 6.22
N PHE A 58 1.70 4.97 5.52
CA PHE A 58 1.71 3.52 5.34
C PHE A 58 2.91 3.06 4.50
N SER A 59 3.19 3.75 3.39
CA SER A 59 4.27 3.38 2.48
C SER A 59 5.66 3.50 3.12
N GLU A 60 5.88 4.49 3.99
CA GLU A 60 7.15 4.69 4.72
C GLU A 60 7.51 3.52 5.64
N ARG A 61 6.53 2.68 6.00
CA ARG A 61 6.78 1.46 6.79
C ARG A 61 7.60 0.43 6.02
N PHE A 62 7.60 0.48 4.68
CA PHE A 62 8.42 -0.37 3.82
C PHE A 62 9.84 0.18 3.60
N GLY A 63 10.10 1.42 4.00
CA GLY A 63 11.39 2.09 3.83
C GLY A 63 11.26 3.53 3.36
N PRO A 64 12.39 4.23 3.11
CA PRO A 64 12.37 5.60 2.63
C PRO A 64 11.70 5.69 1.25
N LEU A 65 10.83 6.70 1.07
CA LEU A 65 10.16 6.93 -0.21
C LEU A 65 11.03 7.70 -1.19
N GLU A 66 10.89 7.38 -2.48
CA GLU A 66 11.49 8.15 -3.56
C GLU A 66 10.80 9.52 -3.74
N ILE A 67 11.55 10.50 -4.21
CA ILE A 67 10.99 11.79 -4.62
C ILE A 67 10.48 11.66 -6.06
N THR A 68 9.25 12.10 -6.28
CA THR A 68 8.61 12.10 -7.59
C THR A 68 9.46 12.88 -8.60
N LYS A 69 9.81 12.19 -9.69
CA LYS A 69 10.69 12.69 -10.73
C LYS A 69 10.12 13.95 -11.39
N THR A 70 11.03 14.80 -11.84
CA THR A 70 10.69 15.99 -12.64
C THR A 70 9.92 15.58 -13.90
N GLY A 71 8.83 16.30 -14.19
CA GLY A 71 7.98 16.06 -15.36
C GLY A 71 6.77 15.16 -15.10
N SER A 72 6.68 14.50 -13.94
CA SER A 72 5.47 13.82 -13.50
C SER A 72 4.56 14.76 -12.69
N ASP A 73 3.25 14.50 -12.70
CA ASP A 73 2.35 15.17 -11.76
C ASP A 73 2.68 14.75 -10.31
N GLY A 74 2.80 15.74 -9.43
CA GLY A 74 3.39 15.58 -8.09
C GLY A 74 4.92 15.71 -8.01
N ALA A 75 5.60 16.21 -9.05
CA ALA A 75 7.05 16.42 -9.05
C ALA A 75 7.55 17.19 -7.81
N GLY A 76 8.60 16.69 -7.17
CA GLY A 76 9.17 17.24 -5.93
C GLY A 76 8.46 16.80 -4.64
N THR A 77 7.34 16.08 -4.74
CA THR A 77 6.68 15.42 -3.59
C THR A 77 7.10 13.95 -3.47
N ARG A 78 6.50 13.20 -2.55
CA ARG A 78 6.71 11.74 -2.37
C ARG A 78 5.59 10.90 -2.98
N GLN A 79 4.72 11.53 -3.76
CA GLN A 79 3.57 10.89 -4.40
C GLN A 79 3.55 11.28 -5.87
N VAL A 80 3.33 10.29 -6.72
CA VAL A 80 3.09 10.53 -8.15
C VAL A 80 1.60 10.42 -8.40
N ARG A 81 1.02 11.39 -9.12
CA ARG A 81 -0.36 11.30 -9.59
C ARG A 81 -0.35 10.76 -11.01
N LEU A 82 -0.83 9.53 -11.18
CA LEU A 82 -0.94 8.86 -12.47
C LEU A 82 -2.42 8.82 -12.86
N THR A 83 -2.77 9.47 -13.96
CA THR A 83 -4.12 9.47 -14.51
C THR A 83 -4.08 9.09 -15.98
N ASN A 84 -4.97 8.18 -16.38
CA ASN A 84 -5.26 7.89 -17.79
C ASN A 84 -6.35 8.79 -18.36
N ILE A 85 -6.95 9.62 -17.51
CA ILE A 85 -7.90 10.66 -17.90
C ILE A 85 -7.07 11.93 -18.06
N GLY A 86 -7.13 12.52 -19.26
CA GLY A 86 -6.52 13.82 -19.52
C GLY A 86 -7.09 14.92 -18.62
N PRO A 87 -6.54 16.13 -18.69
CA PRO A 87 -7.16 17.28 -18.04
C PRO A 87 -8.63 17.47 -18.45
#